data_AF-A0A1E7LCW0-F1
#
_entry.id   AF-A0A1E7LCW0-F1
#
_cell.length_a   1.000
_cell.length_b   1.000
_cell.length_c   1.000
_cell.angle_alpha   90.00
_cell.angle_beta   90.00
_cell.angle_gamma   90.00
#
_symmetry.space_group_name_H-M   'P 1'
#
loop_
_entity.id
_entity.type
_entity.pdbx_description
1 polymer ?
#
loop_
_entity_poly.entity_id
_entity_poly.type
_entity_poly.pdbx_seq_one_letter_code
_entity_poly.pdbx_strand_id
1 'polypeptide(L)'
;MPECTLCGRPGATHISINDLPYCNPQCEAADNPAPERLHPETEHLARGIAAREAAEPFHLSDCEGELKVWWESVLRHVTRDPSTGEITGFSPPSSYPPAAQVIDIALDTWDPGEVETDDQRREQITDLVTARRLVGMLLTEIDALRAEKEGLSETARLSNQTAIKACEERDARPRRSAVLREIAKDARQWASCQIEDLAMGRYAEELNQRAEAASSQEGGSR
;
A
#
# COMPACT_ATOMS: atom_id res chain seq x y z
N MET A 1 15.69 24.63 -19.49
CA MET A 1 15.60 23.48 -18.58
C MET A 1 14.60 23.84 -17.50
N PRO A 2 13.67 22.94 -17.12
CA PRO A 2 12.76 23.23 -16.03
C PRO A 2 13.54 23.47 -14.73
N GLU A 3 13.12 24.48 -13.98
CA GLU A 3 13.62 24.80 -12.64
C GLU A 3 12.82 24.02 -11.61
N CYS A 4 13.45 23.65 -10.49
CA CYS A 4 12.75 22.99 -9.40
C CYS A 4 11.74 23.94 -8.74
N THR A 5 10.48 23.52 -8.62
CA THR A 5 9.39 24.30 -8.00
C THR A 5 9.72 24.77 -6.58
N LEU A 6 10.36 23.93 -5.77
CA LEU A 6 10.64 24.28 -4.36
C LEU A 6 11.87 25.18 -4.18
N CYS A 7 12.99 24.88 -4.86
CA CYS A 7 14.27 25.53 -4.58
C CYS A 7 14.84 26.39 -5.72
N GLY A 8 14.15 26.46 -6.86
CA GLY A 8 14.56 27.26 -8.03
C GLY A 8 15.82 26.76 -8.75
N ARG A 9 16.36 25.59 -8.39
CA ARG A 9 17.58 25.06 -9.04
C ARG A 9 17.26 24.60 -10.47
N PRO A 10 18.08 24.96 -11.47
CA PRO A 10 17.90 24.49 -12.83
C PRO A 10 18.23 23.00 -12.95
N GLY A 11 17.55 22.31 -13.87
CA GLY A 11 17.81 20.90 -14.16
C GLY A 11 16.95 19.93 -13.35
N ALA A 12 15.67 20.27 -13.15
CA ALA A 12 14.71 19.32 -12.61
C ALA A 12 14.61 18.09 -13.52
N THR A 13 14.92 16.92 -12.96
CA THR A 13 14.87 15.61 -13.63
C THR A 13 13.72 14.74 -13.13
N HIS A 14 13.08 15.15 -12.03
CA HIS A 14 11.96 14.46 -11.42
C HIS A 14 10.68 15.24 -11.70
N ILE A 15 9.65 14.59 -12.25
CA ILE A 15 8.32 15.18 -12.43
C ILE A 15 7.40 14.46 -11.45
N SER A 16 6.73 15.23 -10.60
CA SER A 16 5.78 14.68 -9.61
C SER A 16 4.50 14.14 -10.26
N ILE A 17 3.66 13.51 -9.44
CA ILE A 17 2.30 13.08 -9.82
C ILE A 17 1.42 14.25 -10.31
N ASN A 18 1.75 15.49 -9.94
CA ASN A 18 1.02 16.70 -10.37
C ASN A 18 1.70 17.45 -11.52
N ASP A 19 2.59 16.78 -12.28
CA ASP A 19 3.38 17.36 -13.37
C ASP A 19 4.31 18.53 -12.98
N LEU A 20 4.55 18.72 -11.67
CA LEU A 20 5.47 19.74 -11.18
C LEU A 20 6.94 19.26 -11.21
N PRO A 21 7.89 20.10 -11.68
CA PRO A 21 9.30 19.76 -11.77
C PRO A 21 10.05 19.89 -10.43
N TYR A 22 10.74 18.84 -10.01
CA TYR A 22 11.61 18.84 -8.82
C TYR A 22 13.03 18.37 -9.15
N CYS A 23 14.03 18.89 -8.44
CA CYS A 23 15.43 18.48 -8.63
C CYS A 23 15.76 17.14 -7.99
N ASN A 24 14.98 16.70 -7.00
CA ASN A 24 15.09 15.39 -6.36
C ASN A 24 13.78 15.06 -5.58
N PRO A 25 13.60 13.79 -5.16
CA PRO A 25 12.43 13.38 -4.38
C PRO A 25 12.27 14.04 -3.01
N GLN A 26 13.35 14.57 -2.43
CA GLN A 26 13.29 15.27 -1.13
C GLN A 26 12.62 16.63 -1.28
N CYS A 27 12.85 17.33 -2.40
CA CYS A 27 12.16 18.57 -2.72
C CYS A 27 10.68 18.34 -3.02
N GLU A 28 10.31 17.24 -3.67
CA GLU A 28 8.90 16.87 -3.84
C GLU A 28 8.23 16.57 -2.49
N ALA A 29 8.87 15.78 -1.63
CA ALA A 29 8.34 15.43 -0.32
C ALA A 29 8.25 16.62 0.65
N ALA A 30 9.11 17.63 0.50
CA ALA A 30 9.05 18.85 1.29
C ALA A 30 7.97 19.84 0.82
N ASP A 31 7.66 19.84 -0.48
CA ASP A 31 6.58 20.65 -1.08
C ASP A 31 5.21 20.01 -0.89
N ASN A 32 5.16 18.67 -0.88
CA ASN A 32 3.99 17.88 -0.53
C ASN A 32 4.27 17.06 0.74
N PRO A 33 4.36 17.70 1.92
CA PRO A 33 4.50 16.96 3.16
C PRO A 33 3.32 15.98 3.25
N ALA A 34 3.62 14.71 3.53
CA ALA A 34 2.56 13.75 3.79
C ALA A 34 1.61 14.35 4.83
N PRO A 35 0.28 14.28 4.63
CA PRO A 35 -0.67 14.88 5.56
C PRO A 35 -0.33 14.40 6.95
N GLU A 36 -0.13 15.35 7.87
CA GLU A 36 0.23 15.07 9.24
C GLU A 36 -0.78 14.06 9.78
N ARG A 37 -0.31 12.85 10.07
CA ARG A 37 -1.20 11.81 10.58
C ARG A 37 -1.71 12.32 11.91
N LEU A 38 -3.03 12.41 12.05
CA LEU A 38 -3.65 12.62 13.34
C LEU A 38 -3.09 11.58 14.31
N HIS A 39 -2.83 12.01 15.55
CA HIS A 39 -2.44 11.09 16.60
C HIS A 39 -3.48 9.95 16.69
N PRO A 40 -3.07 8.68 16.88
CA PRO A 40 -4.01 7.54 16.83
C PRO A 40 -5.21 7.69 17.77
N GLU A 41 -5.02 8.31 18.94
CA GLU A 41 -6.10 8.59 19.89
C GLU A 41 -7.08 9.65 19.36
N THR A 42 -6.57 10.71 18.74
CA THR A 42 -7.40 11.76 18.11
C THR A 42 -8.18 11.19 16.94
N GLU A 43 -7.56 10.33 16.13
CA GLU A 43 -8.23 9.66 15.04
C GLU A 43 -9.34 8.73 15.55
N HIS A 44 -9.05 7.93 16.58
CA HIS A 44 -10.03 7.04 17.20
C HIS A 44 -11.23 7.81 17.76
N LEU A 45 -10.97 8.93 18.47
CA LEU A 45 -12.00 9.80 19.01
C LEU A 45 -12.84 10.43 17.88
N ALA A 46 -12.21 11.01 16.87
CA ALA A 46 -12.90 11.62 15.74
C ALA A 46 -13.78 10.61 14.99
N ARG A 47 -13.30 9.37 14.81
CA ARG A 47 -14.09 8.26 14.23
C ARG A 47 -15.24 7.84 15.13
N GLY A 48 -15.01 7.74 16.44
CA GLY A 48 -16.06 7.42 17.40
C GLY A 48 -17.18 8.47 17.41
N ILE A 49 -16.82 9.76 17.32
CA ILE A 49 -17.78 10.85 17.14
C ILE A 49 -18.50 10.68 15.80
N ALA A 50 -17.78 10.63 14.69
CA ALA A 50 -18.35 10.52 13.36
C ALA A 50 -19.28 9.30 13.18
N ALA A 51 -18.94 8.14 13.75
CA ALA A 51 -19.79 6.95 13.71
C ALA A 51 -21.07 7.11 14.54
N ARG A 52 -20.99 7.76 15.71
CA ARG A 52 -22.18 8.10 16.52
C ARG A 52 -23.06 9.11 15.81
N GLU A 53 -22.45 10.12 15.20
CA GLU A 53 -23.15 11.17 14.49
C GLU A 53 -23.81 10.65 13.20
N ALA A 54 -23.18 9.69 12.50
CA ALA A 54 -23.76 9.04 11.32
C ALA A 54 -24.92 8.08 11.65
N ALA A 55 -25.07 7.64 12.90
CA ALA A 55 -26.11 6.69 13.30
C ALA A 55 -27.52 7.31 13.31
N GLU A 56 -27.61 8.63 13.43
CA GLU A 56 -28.89 9.34 13.50
C GLU A 56 -28.93 10.46 12.46
N PRO A 57 -29.75 10.33 11.40
CA PRO A 57 -29.79 11.31 10.33
C PRO A 57 -30.42 12.63 10.75
N PHE A 58 -30.04 13.69 10.05
CA PHE A 58 -30.70 14.98 10.12
C PHE A 58 -31.76 15.13 9.04
N HIS A 59 -32.87 15.76 9.40
CA HIS A 59 -33.88 16.24 8.47
C HIS A 59 -33.84 17.75 8.37
N LEU A 60 -33.68 18.26 7.15
CA LEU A 60 -33.80 19.67 6.83
C LEU A 60 -35.23 19.99 6.42
N SER A 61 -35.82 20.99 7.08
CA SER A 61 -37.09 21.61 6.73
C SER A 61 -36.82 23.06 6.33
N ASP A 62 -37.14 23.41 5.09
CA ASP A 62 -37.20 24.80 4.60
C ASP A 62 -38.66 25.10 4.28
N CYS A 63 -39.35 25.80 5.18
CA CYS A 63 -40.79 26.07 5.04
C CYS A 63 -41.16 27.40 5.71
N GLU A 64 -42.04 28.17 5.07
CA GLU A 64 -42.59 29.43 5.62
C GLU A 64 -41.51 30.43 6.09
N GLY A 65 -40.35 30.45 5.43
CA GLY A 65 -39.23 31.33 5.81
C GLY A 65 -38.46 30.85 7.04
N GLU A 66 -38.59 29.58 7.40
CA GLU A 66 -37.85 28.97 8.50
C GLU A 66 -37.02 27.80 8.00
N LEU A 67 -35.71 27.87 8.26
CA LEU A 67 -34.76 26.81 7.99
C LEU A 67 -34.45 26.06 9.28
N LYS A 68 -34.99 24.85 9.41
CA LYS A 68 -34.93 24.04 10.63
C LYS A 68 -34.26 22.71 10.37
N VAL A 69 -33.31 22.35 11.22
CA VAL A 69 -32.67 21.02 11.21
C VAL A 69 -33.08 20.24 12.45
N TRP A 70 -33.61 19.05 12.22
CA TRP A 70 -34.08 18.14 13.26
C TRP A 70 -33.28 16.85 13.24
N TRP A 71 -33.13 16.23 14.40
CA TRP A 71 -32.87 14.81 14.43
C TRP A 71 -34.07 14.06 13.85
N GLU A 72 -33.84 13.14 12.90
CA GLU A 72 -34.96 12.40 12.29
C GLU A 72 -35.77 11.60 13.32
N SER A 73 -35.15 11.13 14.40
CA SER A 73 -35.83 10.32 15.43
C SER A 73 -36.90 11.07 16.21
N VAL A 74 -36.84 12.41 16.24
CA VAL A 74 -37.80 13.23 17.00
C VAL A 74 -39.04 13.58 16.20
N LEU A 75 -39.01 13.36 14.88
CA LEU A 75 -40.12 13.64 13.99
C LEU A 75 -41.25 12.63 14.18
N ARG A 76 -42.48 13.09 14.00
CA ARG A 76 -43.69 12.26 14.09
C ARG A 76 -44.35 12.13 12.74
N HIS A 77 -45.16 11.08 12.57
CA HIS A 77 -45.98 10.85 11.37
C HIS A 77 -45.16 10.92 10.07
N VAL A 78 -43.92 10.42 10.11
CA VAL A 78 -43.00 10.47 8.98
C VAL A 78 -43.52 9.62 7.83
N THR A 79 -43.71 10.24 6.67
CA THR A 79 -43.94 9.58 5.39
C THR A 79 -42.71 9.71 4.52
N ARG A 80 -42.36 8.63 3.82
CA ARG A 80 -41.19 8.59 2.96
C ARG A 80 -41.57 8.25 1.54
N ASP A 81 -40.83 8.80 0.59
CA ASP A 81 -40.86 8.35 -0.78
C ASP A 81 -40.34 6.90 -0.85
N PRO A 82 -41.08 5.95 -1.45
CA PRO A 82 -40.69 4.55 -1.49
C PRO A 82 -39.51 4.25 -2.44
N SER A 83 -39.19 5.16 -3.38
CA SER A 83 -38.09 5.03 -4.33
C SER A 83 -36.78 5.65 -3.84
N THR A 84 -36.84 6.78 -3.14
CA THR A 84 -35.65 7.50 -2.64
C THR A 84 -35.42 7.31 -1.15
N GLY A 85 -36.46 6.93 -0.38
CA GLY A 85 -36.42 6.86 1.08
C GLY A 85 -36.44 8.23 1.77
N GLU A 86 -36.55 9.32 1.01
CA GLU A 86 -36.55 10.69 1.53
C GLU A 86 -37.86 11.00 2.25
N ILE A 87 -37.80 11.83 3.29
CA ILE A 87 -38.98 12.27 4.02
C ILE A 87 -39.78 13.24 3.14
N THR A 88 -41.01 12.86 2.81
CA THR A 88 -41.95 13.68 2.01
C THR A 88 -43.02 14.34 2.88
N GLY A 89 -43.15 13.92 4.13
CA GLY A 89 -44.08 14.48 5.08
C GLY A 89 -43.71 14.09 6.51
N PHE A 90 -43.95 15.00 7.44
CA PHE A 90 -43.68 14.79 8.85
C PHE A 90 -44.52 15.77 9.68
N SER A 91 -44.49 15.60 10.99
CA SER A 91 -44.97 16.61 11.94
C SER A 91 -43.92 16.80 13.03
N PRO A 92 -43.60 18.05 13.39
CA PRO A 92 -42.76 18.29 14.54
C PRO A 92 -43.47 17.79 15.82
N PRO A 93 -42.72 17.33 16.83
CA PRO A 93 -43.31 16.96 18.11
C PRO A 93 -43.91 18.19 18.81
N SER A 94 -45.04 18.02 19.50
CA SER A 94 -45.71 19.10 20.26
C SER A 94 -44.85 19.71 21.37
N SER A 95 -43.85 18.97 21.83
CA SER A 95 -42.84 19.38 22.79
C SER A 95 -41.58 18.55 22.55
N TYR A 96 -40.42 19.17 22.59
CA TYR A 96 -39.15 18.49 22.36
C TYR A 96 -38.06 18.98 23.31
N PRO A 97 -37.09 18.12 23.66
CA PRO A 97 -35.93 18.56 24.42
C PRO A 97 -35.14 19.59 23.59
N PRO A 98 -34.46 20.56 24.22
CA PRO A 98 -33.76 21.64 23.51
C PRO A 98 -32.75 21.17 22.45
N ALA A 99 -32.20 19.96 22.59
CA ALA A 99 -31.23 19.38 21.64
C ALA A 99 -31.87 18.65 20.45
N ALA A 100 -33.21 18.50 20.41
CA ALA A 100 -33.92 17.80 19.34
C ALA A 100 -33.97 18.60 18.03
N GLN A 101 -34.00 19.92 18.14
CA GLN A 101 -33.83 20.85 17.04
C GLN A 101 -32.40 21.36 17.10
N VAL A 102 -31.62 21.08 16.06
CA VAL A 102 -30.19 21.38 16.02
C VAL A 102 -29.96 22.81 15.53
N ILE A 103 -30.76 23.24 14.55
CA ILE A 103 -30.65 24.55 13.91
C ILE A 103 -32.07 25.11 13.71
N ASP A 104 -32.21 26.40 14.01
CA ASP A 104 -33.41 27.20 13.74
C ASP A 104 -32.97 28.57 13.24
N ILE A 105 -33.24 28.86 11.98
CA ILE A 105 -32.88 30.12 11.33
C ILE A 105 -34.13 30.69 10.67
N ALA A 106 -34.54 31.88 11.10
CA ALA A 106 -35.51 32.67 10.36
C ALA A 106 -34.83 33.32 9.15
N LEU A 107 -35.47 33.16 7.99
CA LEU A 107 -35.07 33.76 6.71
C LEU A 107 -35.89 35.03 6.48
N ASP A 108 -35.30 36.00 5.80
CA ASP A 108 -35.98 37.24 5.43
C ASP A 108 -36.99 36.97 4.30
N THR A 109 -36.68 36.02 3.41
CA THR A 109 -37.59 35.55 2.37
C THR A 109 -37.68 34.03 2.32
N TRP A 110 -38.89 33.53 2.06
CA TRP A 110 -39.15 32.12 1.79
C TRP A 110 -38.79 31.70 0.36
N ASP A 111 -38.73 32.64 -0.59
CA ASP A 111 -38.46 32.40 -2.00
C ASP A 111 -36.94 32.34 -2.27
N PRO A 112 -36.41 31.25 -2.86
CA PRO A 112 -35.02 31.15 -3.28
C PRO A 112 -34.64 32.19 -4.35
N GLY A 113 -33.45 32.78 -4.25
CA GLY A 113 -32.93 33.74 -5.23
C GLY A 113 -33.32 35.19 -4.98
N GLU A 114 -34.16 35.48 -3.97
CA GLU A 114 -34.53 36.86 -3.63
C GLU A 114 -33.48 37.55 -2.74
N VAL A 115 -32.89 36.80 -1.81
CA VAL A 115 -31.92 37.32 -0.84
C VAL A 115 -30.70 36.41 -0.80
N GLU A 116 -29.57 36.93 -1.28
CA GLU A 116 -28.31 36.19 -1.39
C GLU A 116 -27.85 35.57 -0.06
N THR A 117 -28.05 36.28 1.06
CA THR A 117 -27.67 35.76 2.39
C THR A 117 -28.53 34.58 2.83
N ASP A 118 -29.81 34.54 2.44
CA ASP A 118 -30.69 33.42 2.75
C ASP A 118 -30.36 32.22 1.87
N ASP A 119 -30.01 32.45 0.61
CA ASP A 119 -29.54 31.39 -0.28
C ASP A 119 -28.22 30.78 0.19
N GLN A 120 -27.27 31.61 0.63
CA GLN A 120 -26.03 31.13 1.25
C GLN A 120 -26.31 30.29 2.51
N ARG A 121 -27.29 30.69 3.34
CA ARG A 121 -27.70 29.89 4.50
C ARG A 121 -28.30 28.55 4.08
N ARG A 122 -29.20 28.54 3.09
CA ARG A 122 -29.80 27.31 2.54
C ARG A 122 -28.72 26.35 2.03
N GLU A 123 -27.76 26.86 1.26
CA GLU A 123 -26.63 26.08 0.74
C GLU A 123 -25.79 25.50 1.88
N GLN A 124 -25.33 26.34 2.82
CA GLN A 124 -24.50 25.91 3.95
C GLN A 124 -25.16 24.83 4.81
N ILE A 125 -26.46 24.97 5.09
CA ILE A 125 -27.19 23.98 5.88
C ILE A 125 -27.42 22.68 5.09
N THR A 126 -27.72 22.79 3.79
CA THR A 126 -27.83 21.63 2.89
C THR A 126 -26.51 20.86 2.84
N ASP A 127 -25.39 21.58 2.73
CA ASP A 127 -24.05 21.01 2.74
C ASP A 127 -23.75 20.31 4.06
N LEU A 128 -24.12 20.92 5.19
CA LEU A 128 -23.92 20.34 6.52
C LEU A 128 -24.70 19.03 6.70
N VAL A 129 -25.98 19.02 6.32
CA VAL A 129 -26.84 17.83 6.41
C VAL A 129 -26.34 16.73 5.48
N THR A 130 -25.94 17.10 4.27
CA THR A 130 -25.36 16.18 3.28
C THR A 130 -24.03 15.62 3.76
N ALA A 131 -23.10 16.47 4.20
CA ALA A 131 -21.81 16.05 4.72
C ALA A 131 -21.97 15.04 5.85
N ARG A 132 -22.88 15.32 6.80
CA ARG A 132 -23.18 14.38 7.89
C ARG A 132 -23.66 13.03 7.39
N ARG A 133 -24.55 12.98 6.39
CA ARG A 133 -25.01 11.73 5.77
C ARG A 133 -23.86 10.97 5.11
N LEU A 134 -22.92 11.67 4.49
CA LEU A 134 -21.80 11.09 3.77
C LEU A 134 -20.64 10.63 4.68
N VAL A 135 -20.50 11.19 5.89
CA VAL A 135 -19.38 10.91 6.80
C VAL A 135 -19.17 9.41 7.03
N GLY A 136 -20.24 8.63 7.26
CA GLY A 136 -20.13 7.19 7.47
C GLY A 136 -19.58 6.43 6.26
N MET A 137 -20.04 6.81 5.06
CA MET A 137 -19.54 6.22 3.80
C MET A 137 -18.10 6.63 3.53
N LEU A 138 -17.77 7.92 3.72
CA LEU A 138 -16.40 8.42 3.53
C LEU A 138 -15.40 7.75 4.47
N LEU A 139 -15.77 7.51 5.74
CA LEU A 139 -14.93 6.77 6.67
C LEU A 139 -14.69 5.32 6.21
N THR A 140 -15.73 4.67 5.69
CA THR A 140 -15.64 3.31 5.14
C THR A 140 -14.71 3.28 3.93
N GLU A 141 -14.81 4.26 3.03
CA GLU A 141 -13.97 4.38 1.84
C GLU A 141 -12.50 4.63 2.21
N ILE A 142 -12.26 5.50 3.19
CA ILE A 142 -10.90 5.74 3.71
C ILE A 142 -10.28 4.44 4.25
N ASP A 143 -11.06 3.61 4.94
CA ASP A 143 -10.57 2.34 5.49
C ASP A 143 -10.27 1.33 4.37
N ALA A 144 -11.11 1.28 3.33
CA ALA A 144 -10.86 0.46 2.14
C ALA A 144 -9.56 0.86 1.42
N LEU A 145 -9.36 2.17 1.19
CA LEU A 145 -8.15 2.70 0.55
C LEU A 145 -6.89 2.44 1.37
N ARG A 146 -6.98 2.47 2.71
CA ARG A 146 -5.86 2.14 3.59
C ARG A 146 -5.48 0.66 3.49
N ALA A 147 -6.47 -0.22 3.51
CA ALA A 147 -6.25 -1.66 3.36
C ALA A 147 -5.63 -1.98 1.99
N GLU A 148 -6.10 -1.34 0.92
CA GLU A 148 -5.52 -1.48 -0.42
C GLU A 148 -4.06 -1.02 -0.46
N LYS A 149 -3.76 0.16 0.10
CA LYS A 149 -2.39 0.68 0.20
C LYS A 149 -1.46 -0.27 0.94
N GLU A 150 -1.91 -0.85 2.05
CA GLU A 150 -1.13 -1.84 2.81
C GLU A 150 -0.88 -3.10 1.98
N GLY A 151 -1.89 -3.60 1.24
CA GLY A 151 -1.74 -4.71 0.32
C GLY A 151 -0.73 -4.44 -0.80
N LEU A 152 -0.75 -3.25 -1.40
CA LEU A 152 0.21 -2.83 -2.42
C LEU A 152 1.62 -2.71 -1.83
N SER A 153 1.76 -2.17 -0.62
CA SER A 153 3.05 -2.05 0.05
C SER A 153 3.67 -3.42 0.35
N GLU A 154 2.86 -4.37 0.81
CA GLU A 154 3.33 -5.74 1.06
C GLU A 154 3.72 -6.45 -0.24
N THR A 155 2.95 -6.26 -1.32
CA THR A 155 3.26 -6.81 -2.64
C THR A 155 4.60 -6.26 -3.16
N ALA A 156 4.84 -4.96 -3.03
CA ALA A 156 6.10 -4.32 -3.40
C ALA A 156 7.27 -4.86 -2.55
N ARG A 157 7.06 -5.07 -1.24
CA ARG A 157 8.06 -5.66 -0.34
C ARG A 157 8.45 -7.08 -0.76
N LEU A 158 7.47 -7.94 -1.04
CA LEU A 158 7.69 -9.31 -1.48
C LEU A 158 8.38 -9.38 -2.85
N SER A 159 7.97 -8.51 -3.78
CA SER A 159 8.62 -8.37 -5.09
C SER A 159 10.10 -7.98 -4.95
N ASN A 160 10.40 -6.98 -4.12
CA ASN A 160 11.77 -6.55 -3.83
C ASN A 160 12.60 -7.66 -3.18
N GLN A 161 12.05 -8.40 -2.22
CA GLN A 161 12.75 -9.54 -1.62
C GLN A 161 13.07 -10.64 -2.63
N THR A 162 12.13 -10.91 -3.55
CA THR A 162 12.32 -11.90 -4.61
C THR A 162 13.40 -11.46 -5.59
N ALA A 163 13.40 -10.17 -5.98
CA ALA A 163 14.43 -9.60 -6.83
C ALA A 163 15.83 -9.65 -6.19
N ILE A 164 15.93 -9.35 -4.89
CA ILE A 164 17.18 -9.45 -4.13
C ILE A 164 17.71 -10.88 -4.15
N LYS A 165 16.88 -11.88 -3.81
CA LYS A 165 17.27 -13.30 -3.84
C LYS A 165 17.73 -13.74 -5.23
N ALA A 166 17.02 -13.32 -6.27
CA ALA A 166 17.40 -13.65 -7.65
C ALA A 166 18.78 -13.06 -8.02
N CYS A 167 19.08 -11.84 -7.58
CA CYS A 167 20.40 -11.23 -7.74
C CYS A 167 21.48 -12.01 -6.97
N GLU A 168 21.23 -12.37 -5.72
CA GLU A 168 22.15 -13.16 -4.89
C GLU A 168 22.45 -14.53 -5.51
N GLU A 169 21.44 -15.23 -6.02
CA GLU A 169 21.61 -16.52 -6.72
C GLU A 169 22.40 -16.36 -8.02
N ARG A 170 22.14 -15.29 -8.78
CA ARG A 170 22.87 -14.98 -10.01
C ARG A 170 24.35 -14.74 -9.73
N ASP A 171 24.68 -14.05 -8.65
CA ASP A 171 26.05 -13.75 -8.24
C ASP A 171 26.75 -14.96 -7.60
N ALA A 172 25.99 -15.86 -6.94
CA ALA A 172 26.51 -17.10 -6.39
C ALA A 172 26.81 -18.16 -7.45
N ARG A 173 26.08 -18.17 -8.59
CA ARG A 173 26.24 -19.17 -9.66
C ARG A 173 27.67 -19.22 -10.24
N PRO A 174 28.34 -18.10 -10.58
CA PRO A 174 29.75 -18.09 -11.00
C PRO A 174 30.72 -18.65 -9.95
N ARG A 175 30.47 -18.38 -8.66
CA ARG A 175 31.30 -18.90 -7.57
C ARG A 175 31.14 -20.42 -7.45
N ARG A 176 29.90 -20.93 -7.50
CA ARG A 176 29.63 -22.38 -7.51
C ARG A 176 30.27 -23.07 -8.73
N SER A 177 30.16 -22.48 -9.92
CA SER A 177 30.77 -23.07 -11.12
C SER A 177 32.30 -23.02 -11.10
N ALA A 178 32.93 -22.04 -10.44
CA ALA A 178 34.36 -22.03 -10.21
C ALA A 178 34.79 -23.16 -9.26
N VAL A 179 34.10 -23.34 -8.13
CA VAL A 179 34.39 -24.42 -7.16
C VAL A 179 34.23 -25.80 -7.82
N LEU A 180 33.16 -26.02 -8.59
CA LEU A 180 32.96 -27.28 -9.30
C LEU A 180 34.04 -27.56 -10.35
N ARG A 181 34.58 -26.52 -11.00
CA ARG A 181 35.69 -26.69 -11.94
C ARG A 181 36.98 -27.10 -11.24
N GLU A 182 37.29 -26.54 -10.07
CA GLU A 182 38.45 -26.97 -9.28
C GLU A 182 38.29 -28.41 -8.78
N ILE A 183 37.13 -28.78 -8.23
CA ILE A 183 36.86 -30.17 -7.82
C ILE A 183 37.05 -31.14 -9.01
N ALA A 184 36.55 -30.77 -10.20
CA ALA A 184 36.70 -31.58 -11.40
C ALA A 184 38.15 -31.65 -11.93
N LYS A 185 39.00 -30.69 -11.57
CA LYS A 185 40.44 -30.70 -11.89
C LYS A 185 41.18 -31.61 -10.92
N ASP A 186 40.93 -31.48 -9.62
CA ASP A 186 41.51 -32.32 -8.57
C ASP A 186 41.17 -33.79 -8.80
N ALA A 187 39.91 -34.10 -9.14
CA ALA A 187 39.49 -35.47 -9.45
C ALA A 187 40.23 -36.07 -10.66
N ARG A 188 40.48 -35.26 -11.70
CA ARG A 188 41.26 -35.68 -12.88
C ARG A 188 42.72 -35.93 -12.53
N GLN A 189 43.32 -35.07 -11.71
CA GLN A 189 44.70 -35.21 -11.29
C GLN A 189 44.88 -36.46 -10.42
N TRP A 190 43.98 -36.70 -9.47
CA TRP A 190 43.98 -37.92 -8.67
C TRP A 190 43.85 -39.18 -9.54
N ALA A 191 42.93 -39.18 -10.52
CA ALA A 191 42.77 -40.30 -11.44
C ALA A 191 44.04 -40.55 -12.29
N SER A 192 44.74 -39.48 -12.72
CA SER A 192 46.02 -39.60 -13.44
C SER A 192 47.10 -40.27 -12.58
N CYS A 193 47.25 -39.83 -11.33
CA CYS A 193 48.22 -40.43 -10.41
C CYS A 193 47.90 -41.92 -10.14
N GLN A 194 46.62 -42.28 -9.98
CA GLN A 194 46.22 -43.68 -9.81
C GLN A 194 46.54 -44.55 -11.03
N ILE A 195 46.36 -44.01 -12.24
CA ILE A 195 46.70 -44.71 -13.48
C ILE A 195 48.22 -44.92 -13.59
N GLU A 196 49.02 -43.91 -13.23
CA GLU A 196 50.48 -44.00 -13.21
C GLU A 196 50.97 -45.04 -12.19
N ASP A 197 50.41 -45.04 -10.97
CA ASP A 197 50.74 -46.02 -9.93
C ASP A 197 50.42 -47.46 -10.39
N LEU A 198 49.25 -47.66 -11.02
CA LEU A 198 48.86 -48.96 -11.58
C LEU A 198 49.77 -49.39 -12.74
N ALA A 199 50.19 -48.45 -13.60
CA ALA A 199 51.09 -48.75 -14.71
C ALA A 199 52.50 -49.10 -14.22
N MET A 200 53.01 -48.39 -13.21
CA MET A 200 54.29 -48.68 -12.57
C MET A 200 54.27 -50.02 -11.82
N GLY A 201 53.16 -50.34 -11.14
CA GLY A 201 52.96 -51.64 -10.51
C GLY A 201 53.05 -52.80 -11.52
N ARG A 202 52.33 -52.69 -12.65
CA ARG A 202 52.40 -53.69 -13.73
C ARG A 202 53.80 -53.81 -14.32
N TYR A 203 54.49 -52.70 -14.54
CA TYR A 203 55.85 -52.71 -15.08
C TYR A 203 56.86 -53.38 -14.15
N ALA A 204 56.75 -53.13 -12.83
CA ALA A 204 57.58 -53.81 -11.83
C ALA A 204 57.32 -55.32 -11.80
N GLU A 205 56.07 -55.74 -11.95
CA GLU A 205 55.66 -57.14 -12.00
C GLU A 205 56.22 -57.84 -13.25
N GLU A 206 56.19 -57.20 -14.41
CA GLU A 206 56.81 -57.69 -15.65
C GLU A 206 58.34 -57.83 -15.53
N LEU A 207 59.01 -56.87 -14.87
CA LEU A 207 60.46 -56.95 -14.63
C LEU A 207 60.82 -58.11 -13.71
N ASN A 208 60.03 -58.35 -12.67
CA ASN A 208 60.24 -59.47 -11.76
C ASN A 208 60.08 -60.83 -12.50
N GLN A 209 59.04 -60.96 -13.33
CA GLN A 209 58.84 -62.16 -14.15
C GLN A 209 60.01 -62.42 -15.11
N ARG A 210 60.58 -61.36 -15.72
CA ARG A 210 61.75 -61.49 -16.59
C ARG A 210 63.00 -61.92 -15.82
N ALA A 211 63.22 -61.40 -14.62
CA ALA A 211 64.34 -61.78 -13.76
C ALA A 211 64.25 -63.25 -13.32
N GLU A 212 63.05 -63.71 -12.96
CA GLU A 212 62.77 -65.12 -12.62
C GLU A 212 62.99 -66.05 -13.81
N ALA A 213 62.56 -65.65 -15.02
CA ALA A 213 62.79 -66.41 -16.24
C ALA A 213 64.28 -66.51 -16.61
N ALA A 214 65.06 -65.44 -16.45
CA ALA A 214 66.50 -65.43 -16.70
C ALA A 214 67.26 -66.33 -15.70
N SER A 215 66.87 -66.28 -14.42
CA SER A 215 67.46 -67.12 -13.37
C SER A 215 67.16 -68.61 -13.58
N SER A 216 66.03 -68.94 -14.21
CA SER A 216 65.66 -70.31 -14.57
C SER A 216 66.47 -70.87 -15.76
N GLN A 217 67.05 -70.03 -16.62
CA GLN A 217 67.88 -70.46 -17.75
C GLN A 217 69.35 -70.73 -17.36
N GLU A 218 69.89 -70.04 -16.35
CA GLU A 218 71.28 -70.24 -15.91
C GLU A 218 71.49 -71.52 -15.06
N GLY A 219 70.43 -72.10 -14.49
CA GLY A 219 70.49 -73.36 -13.73
C GLY A 219 70.52 -74.64 -14.57
N GLY A 220 70.37 -74.56 -15.90
CA GLY A 220 70.19 -75.71 -16.80
C GLY A 220 71.44 -76.29 -17.46
N SER A 221 72.64 -75.71 -17.23
CA SER A 221 73.90 -76.23 -17.78
C SER A 221 74.75 -76.86 -16.68
N ARG A 222 74.52 -78.14 -16.39
CA ARG A 222 75.49 -79.07 -15.79
C ARG A 222 75.34 -80.45 -16.39
#